data_AF-A0A7N0ZVI7-F1
#
_entry.id   AF-A0A7N0ZVI7-F1
#
_cell.length_a   1.000
_cell.length_b   1.000
_cell.length_c   1.000
_cell.angle_alpha   90.00
_cell.angle_beta   90.00
_cell.angle_gamma   90.00
#
_symmetry.space_group_name_H-M   'P 1'
#
loop_
_entity.id
_entity.type
_entity.pdbx_description
1 polymer ?
#
loop_
_entity_poly.entity_id
_entity_poly.type
_entity_poly.pdbx_seq_one_letter_code
_entity_poly.pdbx_strand_id
1 'polypeptide(L)'
;FSGPPTQLNNGDSHSTPTSHPIPPNLDSLPSMPPIPTWFLLAFFLLLTTLSTALSRTHRHQQSCSSSCGAISNITYPFRINSDPVECGDGDYELVCEDNQTMLEIGHGKFLVKNISYAENLIRVVDVELAKGSCGMPLTVQFDYLLIGDNRYMLTGSTVESVYVNCSRKVLNENYTEVPCLSGNHSYVYVVYDYSLSEIIASLNESCEAVATVRSDKVGRKNRSYENIVKVLQSGFELGWNIECRDCHRSGGFCVHIEHSRTVICEKTDAAEIVHLLINLISTIVGTLFFCKLLCSGIDI
;
A
#
# COMPACT_ATOMS: atom_id res chain seq x y z
N PHE A 1 -108.49 12.28 -28.69
CA PHE A 1 -108.31 13.71 -28.41
C PHE A 1 -106.83 13.92 -28.06
N SER A 2 -105.97 14.25 -29.04
CA SER A 2 -105.64 15.64 -29.49
C SER A 2 -105.04 16.44 -28.32
N GLY A 3 -103.72 16.58 -28.16
CA GLY A 3 -102.72 17.22 -29.05
C GLY A 3 -102.25 18.53 -28.35
N PRO A 4 -101.07 19.15 -28.66
CA PRO A 4 -100.04 18.78 -29.63
C PRO A 4 -98.58 18.71 -29.05
N PRO A 5 -97.59 18.31 -29.87
CA PRO A 5 -96.15 18.30 -29.58
C PRO A 5 -95.35 19.33 -30.41
N THR A 6 -94.08 19.61 -30.03
CA THR A 6 -92.88 20.04 -30.82
C THR A 6 -91.88 20.73 -29.85
N GLN A 7 -90.53 20.70 -29.92
CA GLN A 7 -89.51 20.30 -30.91
C GLN A 7 -88.14 20.12 -30.20
N LEU A 8 -87.23 19.46 -30.90
CA LEU A 8 -85.80 19.20 -30.66
C LEU A 8 -84.96 20.39 -30.16
N ASN A 9 -83.95 20.14 -29.31
CA ASN A 9 -82.53 20.19 -29.73
C ASN A 9 -81.56 19.71 -28.65
N ASN A 10 -80.64 18.83 -29.08
CA ASN A 10 -79.42 18.41 -28.39
C ASN A 10 -78.40 19.54 -28.34
N GLY A 11 -77.52 19.51 -27.33
CA GLY A 11 -76.27 20.27 -27.36
C GLY A 11 -75.72 20.59 -25.98
N ASP A 12 -75.09 19.58 -25.37
CA ASP A 12 -74.39 19.64 -24.10
C ASP A 12 -73.37 20.77 -24.00
N SER A 13 -73.35 21.43 -22.85
CA SER A 13 -72.31 22.39 -22.46
C SER A 13 -71.68 21.95 -21.14
N HIS A 14 -70.35 22.10 -21.11
CA HIS A 14 -69.47 22.13 -19.95
C HIS A 14 -69.06 20.81 -19.27
N SER A 15 -67.95 20.27 -19.78
CA SER A 15 -66.87 19.79 -18.90
C SER A 15 -65.52 20.31 -19.43
N THR A 16 -64.80 21.02 -18.56
CA THR A 16 -63.46 21.59 -18.73
C THR A 16 -62.39 20.51 -18.82
N PRO A 17 -61.50 20.53 -19.84
CA PRO A 17 -60.24 19.80 -19.79
C PRO A 17 -59.10 20.71 -19.33
N THR A 18 -58.47 20.35 -18.22
CA THR A 18 -57.17 20.86 -17.77
C THR A 18 -56.10 20.47 -18.79
N SER A 19 -55.48 21.46 -19.42
CA SER A 19 -54.34 21.29 -20.32
C SER A 19 -53.09 20.88 -19.52
N HIS A 20 -52.53 19.70 -19.81
CA HIS A 20 -51.16 19.38 -19.45
C HIS A 20 -50.17 20.36 -20.11
N PRO A 21 -49.10 20.81 -19.44
CA PRO A 21 -48.01 21.50 -20.11
C PRO A 21 -47.26 20.51 -21.01
N ILE A 22 -47.16 20.85 -22.30
CA ILE A 22 -46.26 20.21 -23.26
C ILE A 22 -44.81 20.43 -22.75
N PRO A 23 -43.93 19.42 -22.70
CA PRO A 23 -42.53 19.63 -22.35
C PRO A 23 -41.88 20.58 -23.37
N PRO A 24 -40.99 21.50 -22.95
CA PRO A 24 -40.30 22.35 -23.91
C PRO A 24 -39.49 21.49 -24.87
N ASN A 25 -39.59 21.82 -26.16
CA ASN A 25 -38.82 21.22 -27.24
C ASN A 25 -37.34 21.13 -26.88
N LEU A 26 -36.76 19.94 -27.08
CA LEU A 26 -35.32 19.66 -26.93
C LEU A 26 -34.48 20.27 -28.09
N ASP A 27 -34.94 21.38 -28.67
CA ASP A 27 -34.30 22.03 -29.83
C ASP A 27 -33.74 23.43 -29.49
N SER A 28 -33.64 23.76 -28.21
CA SER A 28 -33.15 25.09 -27.78
C SER A 28 -32.06 25.02 -26.70
N LEU A 29 -31.14 24.06 -26.81
CA LEU A 29 -29.81 24.27 -26.23
C LEU A 29 -29.04 25.27 -27.11
N PRO A 30 -28.44 26.34 -26.56
CA PRO A 30 -27.54 27.18 -27.34
C PRO A 30 -26.43 26.30 -27.92
N SER A 31 -26.28 26.32 -29.24
CA SER A 31 -25.17 25.66 -29.92
C SER A 31 -23.87 26.17 -29.32
N MET A 32 -23.06 25.27 -28.73
CA MET A 32 -21.74 25.65 -28.25
C MET A 32 -20.98 26.33 -29.39
N PRO A 33 -20.36 27.51 -29.17
CA PRO A 33 -19.57 28.15 -30.20
C PRO A 33 -18.46 27.18 -30.65
N PRO A 34 -18.15 27.09 -31.95
CA PRO A 34 -17.10 26.21 -32.44
C PRO A 34 -15.79 26.57 -31.73
N ILE A 35 -15.18 25.58 -31.07
CA ILE A 35 -13.88 25.77 -30.40
C ILE A 35 -12.90 26.24 -31.48
N PRO A 36 -12.30 27.44 -31.32
CA PRO A 36 -11.42 27.96 -32.34
C PRO A 36 -10.26 26.98 -32.61
N THR A 37 -9.94 26.75 -33.88
CA THR A 37 -8.89 25.79 -34.27
C THR A 37 -7.52 26.11 -33.65
N TRP A 38 -7.25 27.38 -33.38
CA TRP A 38 -6.04 27.82 -32.67
C TRP A 38 -6.00 27.38 -31.20
N PHE A 39 -7.15 27.25 -30.53
CA PHE A 39 -7.23 26.71 -29.16
C PHE A 39 -6.91 25.21 -29.16
N LEU A 40 -7.42 24.45 -30.13
CA LEU A 40 -7.10 23.04 -30.28
C LEU A 40 -5.60 22.85 -30.59
N LEU A 41 -5.05 23.63 -31.51
CA LEU A 41 -3.61 23.60 -31.82
C LEU A 41 -2.74 23.97 -30.61
N ALA A 42 -3.10 25.01 -29.86
CA ALA A 42 -2.40 25.39 -28.64
C ALA A 42 -2.46 24.29 -27.57
N PHE A 43 -3.61 23.63 -27.42
CA PHE A 43 -3.78 22.50 -26.51
C PHE A 43 -2.94 21.29 -26.94
N PHE A 44 -2.92 20.93 -28.23
CA PHE A 44 -2.04 19.86 -28.74
C PHE A 44 -0.55 20.20 -28.58
N LEU A 45 -0.14 21.45 -28.79
CA LEU A 45 1.23 21.91 -28.53
C LEU A 45 1.58 21.85 -27.03
N LEU A 46 0.64 22.18 -26.15
CA LEU A 46 0.83 22.05 -24.70
C LEU A 46 0.95 20.57 -24.28
N LEU A 47 0.11 19.69 -24.81
CA LEU A 47 0.18 18.25 -24.52
C LEU A 47 1.49 17.63 -25.01
N THR A 48 1.97 18.02 -26.19
CA THR A 48 3.24 17.52 -26.76
C THR A 48 4.47 18.05 -26.01
N THR A 49 4.46 19.32 -25.57
CA THR A 49 5.54 19.88 -24.74
C THR A 49 5.55 19.26 -23.34
N LEU A 50 4.38 19.03 -22.73
CA LEU A 50 4.27 18.39 -21.43
C LEU A 50 4.71 16.92 -21.47
N SER A 51 4.28 16.16 -22.48
CA SER A 51 4.68 14.76 -22.66
C SER A 51 6.19 14.62 -22.96
N THR A 52 6.77 15.53 -23.74
CA THR A 52 8.23 15.53 -23.97
C THR A 52 9.02 15.95 -22.72
N ALA A 53 8.53 16.89 -21.92
CA ALA A 53 9.14 17.26 -20.64
C ALA A 53 9.09 16.12 -19.61
N LEU A 54 7.94 15.46 -19.45
CA LEU A 54 7.77 14.28 -18.60
C LEU A 54 8.67 13.13 -19.05
N SER A 55 8.71 12.86 -20.36
CA SER A 55 9.57 11.80 -20.93
C SER A 55 11.05 12.07 -20.69
N ARG A 56 11.50 13.33 -20.81
CA ARG A 56 12.89 13.71 -20.53
C ARG A 56 13.23 13.55 -19.05
N THR A 57 12.34 13.96 -18.16
CA THR A 57 12.51 13.86 -16.70
C THR A 57 12.61 12.40 -16.28
N HIS A 58 11.68 11.56 -16.73
CA HIS A 58 11.69 10.12 -16.46
C HIS A 58 12.96 9.44 -17.01
N ARG A 59 13.39 9.80 -18.22
CA ARG A 59 14.63 9.27 -18.81
C ARG A 59 15.87 9.74 -18.04
N HIS A 60 15.84 10.93 -17.47
CA HIS A 60 16.94 11.44 -16.65
C HIS A 60 17.01 10.75 -15.29
N GLN A 61 15.86 10.57 -14.63
CA GLN A 61 15.73 9.78 -13.38
C GLN A 61 16.34 8.38 -13.54
N GLN A 62 16.14 7.76 -14.70
CA GLN A 62 16.67 6.43 -15.02
C GLN A 62 18.16 6.39 -15.38
N SER A 63 18.78 7.53 -15.74
CA SER A 63 20.16 7.58 -16.25
C SER A 63 21.20 7.95 -15.18
N CYS A 64 20.76 8.38 -14.00
CA CYS A 64 21.68 8.70 -12.91
C CYS A 64 22.26 7.44 -12.30
N SER A 65 23.53 7.54 -11.89
CA SER A 65 24.22 6.50 -11.13
C SER A 65 25.07 7.15 -10.05
N SER A 66 24.92 6.67 -8.83
CA SER A 66 25.65 7.13 -7.66
C SER A 66 26.29 5.97 -6.92
N SER A 67 27.14 6.28 -5.95
CA SER A 67 27.81 5.26 -5.13
C SER A 67 27.99 5.77 -3.71
N CYS A 68 27.97 4.87 -2.74
CA CYS A 68 28.25 5.16 -1.35
C CYS A 68 28.80 3.90 -0.66
N GLY A 69 29.94 4.01 0.01
CA GLY A 69 30.54 2.90 0.74
C GLY A 69 30.80 1.67 -0.14
N ALA A 70 30.29 0.53 0.34
CA ALA A 70 30.39 -0.75 -0.37
C ALA A 70 29.45 -0.87 -1.58
N ILE A 71 28.47 0.04 -1.72
CA ILE A 71 27.49 0.01 -2.80
C ILE A 71 27.97 0.94 -3.92
N SER A 72 28.55 0.36 -4.95
CA SER A 72 29.20 1.09 -6.05
C SER A 72 28.25 1.50 -7.17
N ASN A 73 27.06 0.91 -7.25
CA ASN A 73 26.11 1.17 -8.31
C ASN A 73 24.69 1.35 -7.73
N ILE A 74 24.34 2.61 -7.46
CA ILE A 74 23.02 3.03 -7.02
C ILE A 74 22.37 3.76 -8.19
N THR A 75 21.43 3.08 -8.84
CA THR A 75 20.61 3.58 -9.95
C THR A 75 19.14 3.48 -9.62
N TYR A 76 18.30 4.05 -10.50
CA TYR A 76 16.84 3.98 -10.42
C TYR A 76 16.33 2.57 -10.08
N PRO A 77 15.36 2.43 -9.14
CA PRO A 77 14.65 3.52 -8.46
C PRO A 77 15.43 4.21 -7.35
N PHE A 78 16.48 3.59 -6.83
CA PHE A 78 17.20 4.13 -5.69
C PHE A 78 17.98 5.41 -6.05
N ARG A 79 18.09 6.29 -5.07
CA ARG A 79 18.91 7.50 -5.06
C ARG A 79 19.59 7.61 -3.70
N ILE A 80 20.68 8.36 -3.61
CA ILE A 80 21.21 8.81 -2.32
C ILE A 80 20.70 10.21 -1.97
N ASN A 81 20.68 10.54 -0.70
CA ASN A 81 20.23 11.85 -0.19
C ASN A 81 20.98 13.06 -0.76
N SER A 82 22.18 12.89 -1.31
CA SER A 82 22.95 13.95 -1.99
C SER A 82 22.71 14.02 -3.51
N ASP A 83 21.91 13.11 -4.08
CA ASP A 83 21.61 13.12 -5.51
C ASP A 83 20.69 14.31 -5.88
N PRO A 84 20.85 14.87 -7.09
CA PRO A 84 19.89 15.84 -7.64
C PRO A 84 18.45 15.31 -7.57
N VAL A 85 17.47 16.20 -7.41
CA VAL A 85 16.05 15.83 -7.27
C VAL A 85 15.54 15.07 -8.51
N GLU A 86 16.14 15.31 -9.66
CA GLU A 86 15.83 14.67 -10.94
C GLU A 86 16.41 13.26 -11.08
N CYS A 87 17.14 12.75 -10.08
CA CYS A 87 17.73 11.41 -10.08
C CYS A 87 16.96 10.45 -9.17
N GLY A 88 16.73 9.24 -9.66
CA GLY A 88 16.00 8.21 -8.93
C GLY A 88 14.57 8.61 -8.56
N ASP A 89 13.98 7.87 -7.64
CA ASP A 89 12.68 8.14 -7.06
C ASP A 89 12.83 8.58 -5.60
N GLY A 90 12.15 9.67 -5.22
CA GLY A 90 12.18 10.22 -3.86
C GLY A 90 11.76 9.22 -2.78
N ASP A 91 10.92 8.25 -3.12
CA ASP A 91 10.50 7.20 -2.19
C ASP A 91 11.57 6.15 -1.96
N TYR A 92 12.54 6.01 -2.86
CA TYR A 92 13.60 5.01 -2.76
C TYR A 92 14.94 5.65 -2.39
N GLU A 93 14.88 6.72 -1.58
CA GLU A 93 16.07 7.39 -1.07
C GLU A 93 16.80 6.55 -0.02
N LEU A 94 18.11 6.42 -0.21
CA LEU A 94 19.06 5.80 0.70
C LEU A 94 19.87 6.91 1.37
N VAL A 95 20.15 6.74 2.66
CA VAL A 95 21.00 7.68 3.39
C VAL A 95 22.46 7.25 3.21
N CYS A 96 23.30 8.16 2.73
CA CYS A 96 24.75 7.98 2.71
C CYS A 96 25.37 8.80 3.84
N GLU A 97 25.83 8.13 4.90
CA GLU A 97 26.47 8.77 6.06
C GLU A 97 27.73 7.97 6.43
N ASP A 98 28.84 8.65 6.74
CA ASP A 98 30.10 8.02 7.11
C ASP A 98 30.59 6.91 6.15
N ASN A 99 30.37 7.12 4.84
CA ASN A 99 30.69 6.14 3.79
C ASN A 99 29.95 4.80 3.97
N GLN A 100 28.74 4.84 4.53
CA GLN A 100 27.83 3.72 4.69
C GLN A 100 26.48 4.04 4.06
N THR A 101 25.96 3.09 3.27
CA THR A 101 24.63 3.19 2.66
C THR A 101 23.61 2.58 3.61
N MET A 102 22.63 3.38 4.01
CA MET A 102 21.57 2.97 4.92
C MET A 102 20.20 3.07 4.26
N LEU A 103 19.33 2.13 4.61
CA LEU A 103 17.92 2.15 4.27
C LEU A 103 17.12 2.50 5.53
N GLU A 104 16.22 3.47 5.40
CA GLU A 104 15.28 3.85 6.46
C GLU A 104 13.86 3.42 6.08
N ILE A 105 13.23 2.63 6.96
CA ILE A 105 11.86 2.16 6.82
C ILE A 105 11.13 2.49 8.13
N GLY A 106 10.15 3.39 8.07
CA GLY A 106 9.53 3.96 9.26
C GLY A 106 10.58 4.59 10.18
N HIS A 107 10.73 4.06 11.39
CA HIS A 107 11.76 4.47 12.35
C HIS A 107 12.96 3.49 12.41
N GLY A 108 12.96 2.43 11.61
CA GLY A 108 14.06 1.47 11.55
C GLY A 108 15.17 1.92 10.61
N LYS A 109 16.41 1.66 11.00
CA LYS A 109 17.62 1.92 10.20
C LYS A 109 18.36 0.63 9.93
N PHE A 110 18.69 0.38 8.67
CA PHE A 110 19.36 -0.84 8.23
C PHE A 110 20.55 -0.51 7.35
N LEU A 111 21.67 -1.19 7.54
CA LEU A 111 22.81 -1.10 6.64
C LEU A 111 22.51 -1.90 5.37
N VAL A 112 22.70 -1.28 4.20
CA VAL A 112 22.54 -1.95 2.91
C VAL A 112 23.79 -2.76 2.60
N LYS A 113 23.61 -4.07 2.37
CA LYS A 113 24.68 -5.01 2.00
C LYS A 113 24.76 -5.23 0.50
N ASN A 114 23.62 -5.23 -0.19
CA ASN A 114 23.55 -5.44 -1.64
C ASN A 114 22.25 -4.90 -2.22
N ILE A 115 22.27 -4.52 -3.50
CA ILE A 115 21.11 -4.14 -4.30
C ILE A 115 21.11 -5.00 -5.57
N SER A 116 20.13 -5.88 -5.73
CA SER A 116 19.96 -6.73 -6.90
C SER A 116 18.86 -6.19 -7.82
N TYR A 117 19.24 -5.41 -8.82
CA TYR A 117 18.30 -4.86 -9.82
C TYR A 117 17.63 -5.93 -10.69
N ALA A 118 18.31 -7.05 -10.93
CA ALA A 118 17.74 -8.15 -11.70
C ALA A 118 16.58 -8.83 -10.97
N GLU A 119 16.67 -8.95 -9.64
CA GLU A 119 15.68 -9.65 -8.81
C GLU A 119 14.71 -8.69 -8.09
N ASN A 120 14.96 -7.38 -8.17
CA ASN A 120 14.32 -6.37 -7.35
C ASN A 120 14.46 -6.61 -5.84
N LEU A 121 15.65 -7.03 -5.38
CA LEU A 121 15.92 -7.40 -3.98
C LEU A 121 17.01 -6.55 -3.34
N ILE A 122 16.69 -5.91 -2.20
CA ILE A 122 17.66 -5.13 -1.41
C ILE A 122 17.97 -5.93 -0.16
N ARG A 123 19.26 -6.21 0.04
CA ARG A 123 19.73 -6.94 1.19
C ARG A 123 20.16 -5.97 2.27
N VAL A 124 19.56 -6.09 3.45
CA VAL A 124 19.78 -5.19 4.56
C VAL A 124 20.05 -5.95 5.85
N VAL A 125 20.73 -5.31 6.80
CA VAL A 125 21.02 -5.87 8.12
C VAL A 125 20.84 -4.78 9.18
N ASP A 126 20.41 -5.16 10.38
CA ASP A 126 20.38 -4.25 11.52
C ASP A 126 21.78 -3.67 11.77
N VAL A 127 21.85 -2.36 12.04
CA VAL A 127 23.12 -1.63 12.18
C VAL A 127 23.98 -2.19 13.33
N GLU A 128 23.37 -2.61 14.44
CA GLU A 128 24.11 -3.16 15.59
C GLU A 128 24.66 -4.56 15.28
N LEU A 129 23.92 -5.36 14.52
CA LEU A 129 24.41 -6.65 14.03
C LEU A 129 25.54 -6.47 13.00
N ALA A 130 25.44 -5.47 12.13
CA ALA A 130 26.42 -5.22 11.08
C ALA A 130 27.82 -4.86 11.60
N LYS A 131 27.88 -4.17 12.75
CA LYS A 131 29.14 -3.80 13.42
C LYS A 131 29.91 -5.03 13.90
N GLY A 132 29.27 -6.19 14.00
CA GLY A 132 29.88 -7.41 14.55
C GLY A 132 30.16 -7.33 16.05
N SER A 133 29.83 -6.21 16.70
CA SER A 133 29.81 -6.08 18.14
C SER A 133 28.70 -6.95 18.72
N CYS A 134 28.84 -7.33 19.99
CA CYS A 134 27.74 -7.91 20.75
C CYS A 134 26.71 -6.84 21.14
N GLY A 135 26.18 -6.14 20.14
CA GLY A 135 25.14 -5.14 20.30
C GLY A 135 23.78 -5.83 20.36
N MET A 136 22.88 -5.28 21.17
CA MET A 136 21.47 -5.65 21.11
C MET A 136 20.85 -4.99 19.88
N PRO A 137 20.14 -5.74 19.03
CA PRO A 137 19.44 -5.15 17.89
C PRO A 137 18.42 -4.09 18.33
N LEU A 138 18.21 -3.08 17.50
CA LEU A 138 17.40 -1.91 17.86
C LEU A 138 15.90 -2.09 17.55
N THR A 139 15.57 -3.08 16.74
CA THR A 139 14.20 -3.28 16.25
C THR A 139 13.45 -4.23 17.18
N VAL A 140 12.21 -3.91 17.60
CA VAL A 140 11.32 -4.83 18.34
C VAL A 140 10.12 -5.25 17.49
N GLN A 141 9.80 -4.50 16.44
CA GLN A 141 8.52 -4.61 15.71
C GLN A 141 8.70 -4.27 14.23
N PHE A 142 9.53 -5.05 13.52
CA PHE A 142 9.80 -4.76 12.11
C PHE A 142 8.56 -4.87 11.22
N ASP A 143 7.63 -5.80 11.49
CA ASP A 143 6.40 -5.89 10.69
C ASP A 143 5.61 -4.58 10.71
N TYR A 144 5.57 -3.90 11.86
CA TYR A 144 4.94 -2.59 11.98
C TYR A 144 5.68 -1.51 11.20
N LEU A 145 6.99 -1.65 10.96
CA LEU A 145 7.73 -0.74 10.09
C LEU A 145 7.27 -0.85 8.63
N LEU A 146 6.82 -2.03 8.20
CA LEU A 146 6.29 -2.24 6.85
C LEU A 146 4.79 -1.95 6.71
N ILE A 147 4.06 -1.76 7.82
CA ILE A 147 2.63 -1.43 7.74
C ILE A 147 2.45 -0.09 7.04
N GLY A 148 1.79 -0.12 5.89
CA GLY A 148 1.56 1.07 5.06
C GLY A 148 2.75 1.45 4.17
N ASP A 149 3.88 0.76 4.28
CA ASP A 149 4.99 0.92 3.35
C ASP A 149 4.83 -0.03 2.16
N ASN A 150 4.30 0.50 1.06
CA ASN A 150 4.07 -0.27 -0.16
C ASN A 150 5.32 -0.32 -1.06
N ARG A 151 6.46 0.22 -0.61
CA ARG A 151 7.72 0.23 -1.37
C ARG A 151 8.44 -1.10 -1.28
N TYR A 152 8.33 -1.76 -0.12
CA TYR A 152 9.10 -2.94 0.25
C TYR A 152 8.21 -4.08 0.74
N MET A 153 8.62 -5.32 0.45
CA MET A 153 7.95 -6.53 0.94
C MET A 153 8.97 -7.54 1.45
N LEU A 154 8.57 -8.34 2.44
CA LEU A 154 9.38 -9.45 2.92
C LEU A 154 9.41 -10.58 1.88
N THR A 155 10.59 -11.17 1.71
CA THR A 155 10.73 -12.39 0.92
C THR A 155 10.26 -13.60 1.73
N GLY A 156 9.73 -14.63 1.06
CA GLY A 156 9.28 -15.87 1.72
C GLY A 156 10.41 -16.67 2.40
N SER A 157 11.68 -16.31 2.17
CA SER A 157 12.85 -16.87 2.83
C SER A 157 13.25 -16.13 4.10
N THR A 158 12.60 -15.02 4.45
CA THR A 158 12.91 -14.23 5.65
C THR A 158 12.17 -14.79 6.86
N VAL A 159 12.88 -14.92 7.99
CA VAL A 159 12.31 -15.33 9.28
C VAL A 159 12.56 -14.29 10.35
N GLU A 160 11.67 -14.25 11.35
CA GLU A 160 11.84 -13.45 12.56
C GLU A 160 12.56 -14.27 13.63
N SER A 161 13.41 -13.60 14.41
CA SER A 161 14.03 -14.14 15.62
C SER A 161 13.86 -13.14 16.74
N VAL A 162 13.60 -13.64 17.95
CA VAL A 162 13.30 -12.80 19.11
C VAL A 162 14.43 -12.92 20.11
N TYR A 163 14.95 -11.77 20.54
CA TYR A 163 15.84 -11.68 21.69
C TYR A 163 15.00 -11.61 22.96
N VAL A 164 15.34 -12.44 23.93
CA VAL A 164 14.65 -12.54 25.22
C VAL A 164 15.67 -12.36 26.33
N ASN A 165 15.37 -11.50 27.30
CA ASN A 165 16.17 -11.35 28.51
C ASN A 165 15.43 -11.95 29.70
N CYS A 166 16.09 -12.84 30.44
CA CYS A 166 15.53 -13.51 31.59
C CYS A 166 16.35 -13.25 32.86
N SER A 167 15.68 -13.14 34.00
CA SER A 167 16.33 -13.07 35.33
C SER A 167 16.81 -14.44 35.85
N ARG A 168 16.31 -15.53 35.25
CA ARG A 168 16.68 -16.91 35.59
C ARG A 168 17.06 -17.68 34.33
N LYS A 169 17.97 -18.64 34.48
CA LYS A 169 18.40 -19.50 33.38
C LYS A 169 17.23 -20.34 32.87
N VAL A 170 17.01 -20.33 31.57
CA VAL A 170 16.00 -21.14 30.88
C VAL A 170 16.65 -22.42 30.37
N LEU A 171 15.98 -23.56 30.59
CA LEU A 171 16.36 -24.88 30.05
C LEU A 171 15.42 -25.23 28.91
N ASN A 172 15.71 -24.73 27.71
CA ASN A 172 14.94 -24.97 26.50
C ASN A 172 15.87 -25.00 25.28
N GLU A 173 15.81 -26.05 24.47
CA GLU A 173 16.70 -26.25 23.31
C GLU A 173 16.51 -25.19 22.21
N ASN A 174 15.36 -24.52 22.16
CA ASN A 174 15.10 -23.43 21.21
C ASN A 174 15.72 -22.10 21.64
N TYR A 175 16.13 -21.98 22.91
CA TYR A 175 16.69 -20.76 23.48
C TYR A 175 18.21 -20.83 23.40
N THR A 176 18.77 -20.14 22.42
CA THR A 176 20.22 -20.10 22.24
C THR A 176 20.78 -18.92 23.03
N GLU A 177 21.59 -19.21 24.05
CA GLU A 177 22.19 -18.17 24.89
C GLU A 177 23.11 -17.26 24.05
N VAL A 178 23.07 -15.95 24.33
CA VAL A 178 23.92 -14.92 23.73
C VAL A 178 24.96 -14.51 24.78
N PRO A 179 26.14 -15.16 24.83
CA PRO A 179 27.01 -15.11 26.01
C PRO A 179 27.52 -13.71 26.33
N CYS A 180 27.67 -12.86 25.33
CA CYS A 180 28.20 -11.52 25.46
C CYS A 180 27.13 -10.46 25.86
N LEU A 181 25.84 -10.82 25.83
CA LEU A 181 24.74 -10.04 26.42
C LEU A 181 24.30 -10.63 27.78
N SER A 182 24.63 -11.88 28.05
CA SER A 182 24.39 -12.53 29.35
C SER A 182 25.42 -12.10 30.40
N GLY A 183 24.99 -12.08 31.66
CA GLY A 183 25.81 -11.68 32.80
C GLY A 183 25.25 -12.19 34.13
N ASN A 184 25.67 -11.56 35.23
CA ASN A 184 25.23 -11.99 36.56
C ASN A 184 23.74 -11.65 36.77
N HIS A 185 22.89 -12.67 36.89
CA HIS A 185 21.43 -12.57 37.02
C HIS A 185 20.68 -12.02 35.79
N SER A 186 21.30 -11.97 34.61
CA SER A 186 20.65 -11.66 33.34
C SER A 186 21.10 -12.66 32.29
N TYR A 187 20.14 -13.35 31.68
CA TYR A 187 20.38 -14.39 30.70
C TYR A 187 19.68 -13.99 29.41
N VAL A 188 20.46 -13.62 28.40
CA VAL A 188 19.93 -13.19 27.11
C VAL A 188 20.00 -14.36 26.13
N TYR A 189 18.88 -14.61 25.47
CA TYR A 189 18.71 -15.65 24.49
C TYR A 189 18.26 -15.06 23.16
N VAL A 190 18.63 -15.72 22.06
CA VAL A 190 17.98 -15.56 20.78
C VAL A 190 17.18 -16.82 20.48
N VAL A 191 15.90 -16.62 20.19
CA VAL A 191 14.96 -17.67 19.82
C VAL A 191 14.73 -17.54 18.31
N TYR A 192 15.44 -18.39 17.56
CA TYR A 192 15.58 -18.26 16.10
C TYR A 192 14.42 -18.91 15.33
N ASP A 193 13.89 -18.21 14.32
CA ASP A 193 12.76 -18.66 13.48
C ASP A 193 11.48 -18.86 14.32
N TYR A 194 11.13 -17.81 15.07
CA TYR A 194 9.92 -17.68 15.88
C TYR A 194 9.39 -16.25 15.79
N SER A 195 8.06 -16.10 15.69
CA SER A 195 7.44 -14.77 15.74
C SER A 195 7.39 -14.22 17.17
N LEU A 196 7.39 -12.89 17.30
CA LEU A 196 7.20 -12.21 18.58
C LEU A 196 5.92 -12.66 19.29
N SER A 197 4.83 -12.86 18.54
CA SER A 197 3.55 -13.34 19.09
C SER A 197 3.65 -14.75 19.70
N GLU A 198 4.37 -15.66 19.05
CA GLU A 198 4.57 -17.02 19.58
C GLU A 198 5.41 -17.02 20.87
N ILE A 199 6.43 -16.16 20.91
CA ILE A 199 7.29 -16.03 22.10
C ILE A 199 6.51 -15.42 23.24
N ILE A 200 5.82 -14.29 23.04
CA ILE A 200 5.04 -13.64 24.11
C ILE A 200 4.02 -14.59 24.72
N ALA A 201 3.36 -15.44 23.91
CA ALA A 201 2.39 -16.42 24.42
C ALA A 201 3.02 -17.53 25.29
N SER A 202 4.33 -17.74 25.22
CA SER A 202 5.06 -18.81 25.91
C SER A 202 6.14 -18.32 26.88
N LEU A 203 6.30 -17.01 27.03
CA LEU A 203 7.28 -16.42 27.94
C LEU A 203 6.94 -16.74 29.40
N ASN A 204 7.97 -17.12 30.15
CA ASN A 204 7.87 -17.23 31.61
C ASN A 204 7.90 -15.84 32.25
N GLU A 205 7.31 -15.66 33.43
CA GLU A 205 7.28 -14.38 34.16
C GLU A 205 8.67 -13.79 34.43
N SER A 206 9.71 -14.64 34.43
CA SER A 206 11.10 -14.21 34.61
C SER A 206 11.72 -13.58 33.37
N CYS A 207 11.03 -13.55 32.23
CA CYS A 207 11.58 -13.24 30.92
C CYS A 207 10.77 -12.15 30.18
N GLU A 208 11.47 -11.35 29.39
CA GLU A 208 10.90 -10.29 28.57
C GLU A 208 11.50 -10.33 27.15
N ALA A 209 10.67 -10.11 26.13
CA ALA A 209 11.16 -9.93 24.76
C ALA A 209 11.75 -8.52 24.63
N VAL A 210 13.02 -8.43 24.25
CA VAL A 210 13.79 -7.17 24.24
C VAL A 210 14.12 -6.66 22.84
N ALA A 211 14.15 -7.54 21.83
CA ALA A 211 14.34 -7.15 20.43
C ALA A 211 13.81 -8.24 19.47
N THR A 212 13.57 -7.87 18.22
CA THR A 212 13.29 -8.77 17.10
C THR A 212 14.19 -8.42 15.93
N VAL A 213 14.62 -9.46 15.22
CA VAL A 213 15.47 -9.30 14.04
C VAL A 213 15.01 -10.22 12.94
N ARG A 214 15.32 -9.81 11.71
CA ARG A 214 15.08 -10.61 10.52
C ARG A 214 16.38 -11.11 9.94
N SER A 215 16.31 -12.31 9.39
CA SER A 215 17.40 -12.95 8.69
C SER A 215 16.86 -14.00 7.73
N ASP A 216 17.72 -14.52 6.87
CA ASP A 216 17.37 -15.67 6.05
C ASP A 216 17.07 -16.91 6.90
N LYS A 217 16.14 -17.73 6.40
CA LYS A 217 15.83 -19.04 6.95
C LYS A 217 16.97 -20.03 6.69
N VAL A 218 17.47 -20.67 7.75
CA VAL A 218 18.41 -21.78 7.66
C VAL A 218 17.80 -23.10 8.15
N GLY A 219 18.32 -24.22 7.63
CA GLY A 219 17.88 -25.55 8.02
C GLY A 219 18.12 -25.85 9.51
N ARG A 220 17.26 -26.69 10.11
CA ARG A 220 17.26 -27.02 11.55
C ARG A 220 18.61 -27.48 12.11
N LYS A 221 19.44 -28.16 11.31
CA LYS A 221 20.75 -28.66 11.75
C LYS A 221 21.80 -27.56 11.97
N ASN A 222 21.50 -26.32 11.57
CA ASN A 222 22.43 -25.19 11.62
C ASN A 222 22.11 -24.21 12.75
N ARG A 223 21.38 -24.59 13.80
CA ARG A 223 20.96 -23.69 14.91
C ARG A 223 21.99 -23.53 16.05
N SER A 224 23.29 -23.69 15.77
CA SER A 224 24.31 -23.32 16.78
C SER A 224 24.37 -21.80 16.94
N TYR A 225 24.80 -21.31 18.12
CA TYR A 225 24.99 -19.88 18.36
C TYR A 225 25.83 -19.20 17.27
N GLU A 226 26.97 -19.80 16.90
CA GLU A 226 27.85 -19.27 15.86
C GLU A 226 27.16 -19.15 14.50
N ASN A 227 26.32 -20.12 14.14
CA ASN A 227 25.58 -20.08 12.89
C ASN A 227 24.44 -19.08 12.93
N ILE A 228 23.72 -18.97 14.05
CA ILE A 228 22.68 -17.95 14.23
C ILE A 228 23.30 -16.57 14.09
N VAL A 229 24.41 -16.29 14.77
CA VAL A 229 25.11 -15.00 14.66
C VAL A 229 25.51 -14.72 13.21
N LYS A 230 26.09 -15.69 12.49
CA LYS A 230 26.46 -15.51 11.07
C LYS A 230 25.26 -15.17 10.18
N VAL A 231 24.12 -15.83 10.40
CA VAL A 231 22.89 -15.63 9.63
C VAL A 231 22.24 -14.29 9.97
N LEU A 232 22.24 -13.88 11.23
CA LEU A 232 21.77 -12.56 11.63
C LEU A 232 22.64 -11.44 11.04
N GLN A 233 23.96 -11.64 11.01
CA GLN A 233 24.92 -10.68 10.44
C GLN A 233 24.89 -10.61 8.91
N SER A 234 24.43 -11.67 8.23
CA SER A 234 24.22 -11.64 6.77
C SER A 234 22.95 -10.89 6.37
N GLY A 235 22.07 -10.60 7.34
CA GLY A 235 20.84 -9.85 7.14
C GLY A 235 19.77 -10.65 6.38
N PHE A 236 18.84 -9.90 5.79
CA PHE A 236 17.68 -10.43 5.07
C PHE A 236 17.42 -9.60 3.82
N GLU A 237 16.55 -10.12 2.95
CA GLU A 237 16.18 -9.48 1.69
C GLU A 237 14.78 -8.90 1.76
N LEU A 238 14.64 -7.69 1.23
CA LEU A 238 13.38 -7.04 0.95
C LEU A 238 13.21 -6.96 -0.57
N GLY A 239 12.05 -7.38 -1.06
CA GLY A 239 11.64 -7.07 -2.42
C GLY A 239 11.21 -5.62 -2.52
N TRP A 240 11.54 -4.93 -3.60
CA TRP A 240 10.98 -3.62 -3.91
C TRP A 240 10.13 -3.65 -5.18
N ASN A 241 9.08 -2.83 -5.23
CA ASN A 241 8.25 -2.73 -6.42
C ASN A 241 7.63 -1.32 -6.59
N ILE A 242 8.11 -0.60 -7.59
CA ILE A 242 7.69 0.76 -7.95
C ILE A 242 6.21 0.75 -8.38
N GLU A 243 5.82 -0.18 -9.26
CA GLU A 243 4.46 -0.28 -9.80
C GLU A 243 3.44 -0.54 -8.70
N CYS A 244 3.81 -1.38 -7.73
CA CYS A 244 2.99 -1.70 -6.56
C CYS A 244 2.79 -0.47 -5.67
N ARG A 245 3.86 0.26 -5.36
CA ARG A 245 3.79 1.52 -4.62
C ARG A 245 2.94 2.56 -5.34
N ASP A 246 3.12 2.72 -6.66
CA ASP A 246 2.36 3.70 -7.46
C ASP A 246 0.88 3.31 -7.57
N CYS A 247 0.58 2.01 -7.58
CA CYS A 247 -0.77 1.49 -7.50
C CYS A 247 -1.45 1.89 -6.19
N HIS A 248 -0.79 1.65 -5.05
CA HIS A 248 -1.31 2.05 -3.74
C HIS A 248 -1.51 3.56 -3.62
N ARG A 249 -0.58 4.37 -4.15
CA ARG A 249 -0.74 5.84 -4.23
C ARG A 249 -1.95 6.26 -5.06
N SER A 250 -2.30 5.48 -6.06
CA SER A 250 -3.47 5.71 -6.92
C SER A 250 -4.78 5.19 -6.30
N GLY A 251 -4.78 4.76 -5.04
CA GLY A 251 -5.94 4.18 -4.35
C GLY A 251 -6.27 2.75 -4.77
N GLY A 252 -5.35 2.07 -5.47
CA GLY A 252 -5.49 0.66 -5.81
C GLY A 252 -4.88 -0.28 -4.77
N PHE A 253 -5.08 -1.57 -4.98
CA PHE A 253 -4.42 -2.66 -4.29
C PHE A 253 -3.57 -3.46 -5.27
N CYS A 254 -2.43 -3.93 -4.80
CA CYS A 254 -1.43 -4.61 -5.60
C CYS A 254 -1.53 -6.12 -5.42
N VAL A 255 -1.76 -6.86 -6.51
CA VAL A 255 -1.85 -8.32 -6.51
C VAL A 255 -0.60 -8.90 -7.17
N HIS A 256 0.13 -9.73 -6.42
CA HIS A 256 1.28 -10.46 -6.94
C HIS A 256 0.83 -11.69 -7.73
N ILE A 257 1.28 -11.80 -8.97
CA ILE A 257 1.09 -13.04 -9.74
C ILE A 257 2.14 -14.05 -9.27
N GLU A 258 1.70 -15.18 -8.71
CA GLU A 258 2.61 -16.25 -8.27
C GLU A 258 3.59 -16.65 -9.38
N HIS A 259 4.87 -16.80 -9.01
CA HIS A 259 5.97 -17.15 -9.92
C HIS A 259 6.24 -16.13 -11.05
N SER A 260 5.65 -14.94 -10.99
CA SER A 260 5.95 -13.81 -11.87
C SER A 260 6.42 -12.61 -11.06
N ARG A 261 7.25 -11.77 -11.68
CA ARG A 261 7.62 -10.44 -11.13
C ARG A 261 6.56 -9.38 -11.40
N THR A 262 5.53 -9.74 -12.15
CA THR A 262 4.44 -8.84 -12.52
C THR A 262 3.48 -8.66 -11.36
N VAL A 263 3.12 -7.39 -11.12
CA VAL A 263 2.04 -7.01 -10.21
C VAL A 263 0.84 -6.52 -11.01
N ILE A 264 -0.35 -6.86 -10.55
CA ILE A 264 -1.60 -6.31 -11.08
C ILE A 264 -2.04 -5.20 -10.14
N CYS A 265 -2.29 -4.02 -10.70
CA CYS A 265 -2.92 -2.93 -9.95
C CYS A 265 -4.44 -3.01 -10.09
N GLU A 266 -5.11 -3.44 -9.04
CA GLU A 266 -6.57 -3.47 -8.97
C GLU A 266 -7.05 -2.18 -8.31
N LYS A 267 -7.80 -1.35 -9.03
CA LYS A 267 -8.45 -0.19 -8.45
C LYS A 267 -9.87 -0.56 -8.08
N THR A 268 -10.28 -0.29 -6.85
CA THR A 268 -11.70 -0.31 -6.52
C THR A 268 -12.32 0.90 -7.20
N ASP A 269 -13.14 0.67 -8.23
CA ASP A 269 -13.81 1.78 -8.92
C ASP A 269 -14.75 2.47 -7.94
N ALA A 270 -14.36 3.65 -7.44
CA ALA A 270 -15.22 4.47 -6.60
C ALA A 270 -16.58 4.74 -7.28
N ALA A 271 -16.62 4.70 -8.62
CA ALA A 271 -17.85 4.75 -9.41
C ALA A 271 -18.78 3.56 -9.17
N GLU A 272 -18.27 2.33 -9.00
CA GLU A 272 -19.09 1.16 -8.65
C GLU A 272 -19.69 1.30 -7.25
N ILE A 273 -18.91 1.75 -6.27
CA ILE A 273 -19.40 1.98 -4.90
C ILE A 273 -20.47 3.07 -4.90
N VAL A 274 -20.26 4.18 -5.62
CA VAL A 274 -21.25 5.25 -5.77
C VAL A 274 -22.51 4.74 -6.47
N HIS A 275 -22.39 3.92 -7.53
CA HIS A 275 -23.54 3.29 -8.18
C HIS A 275 -24.31 2.35 -7.25
N LEU A 276 -23.62 1.54 -6.45
CA LEU A 276 -24.24 0.66 -5.45
C LEU A 276 -24.96 1.47 -4.37
N LEU A 277 -24.37 2.56 -3.90
CA LEU A 277 -24.99 3.45 -2.91
C LEU A 277 -26.24 4.16 -3.49
N ILE A 278 -26.17 4.65 -4.72
CA ILE A 278 -27.33 5.26 -5.42
C ILE A 278 -28.45 4.23 -5.58
N ASN A 279 -28.13 3.00 -5.99
CA ASN A 279 -29.12 1.92 -6.14
C ASN A 279 -29.76 1.52 -4.80
N LEU A 280 -28.98 1.44 -3.73
CA LEU A 280 -29.46 1.16 -2.38
C LEU A 280 -30.42 2.27 -1.90
N ILE A 281 -30.02 3.53 -2.04
CA ILE A 281 -30.86 4.69 -1.67
C ILE A 281 -32.16 4.69 -2.47
N SER A 282 -32.09 4.44 -3.78
CA SER A 282 -33.26 4.37 -4.66
C SER A 282 -34.23 3.28 -4.21
N THR A 283 -33.73 2.12 -3.79
CA THR A 283 -34.55 1.01 -3.31
C THR A 283 -35.19 1.32 -1.96
N ILE A 284 -34.46 1.95 -1.03
CA ILE A 284 -35.00 2.39 0.26
C ILE A 284 -36.09 3.46 0.07
N VAL A 285 -35.84 4.45 -0.79
CA VAL A 285 -36.83 5.51 -1.08
C VAL A 285 -38.07 4.91 -1.76
N GLY A 286 -37.87 4.01 -2.74
CA GLY A 286 -38.97 3.33 -3.44
C GLY A 286 -39.82 2.47 -2.51
N THR A 287 -39.19 1.70 -1.62
CA THR A 287 -39.90 0.88 -0.61
C THR A 287 -40.65 1.75 0.40
N LEU A 288 -40.04 2.83 0.90
CA LEU A 288 -40.73 3.78 1.80
C LEU A 288 -41.95 4.44 1.12
N PHE A 289 -41.82 4.82 -0.15
CA PHE A 289 -42.91 5.39 -0.92
C PHE A 289 -44.05 4.38 -1.15
N PHE A 290 -43.71 3.13 -1.47
CA PHE A 290 -44.68 2.05 -1.66
C PHE A 290 -45.38 1.68 -0.35
N CYS A 291 -44.65 1.60 0.77
CA CYS A 291 -45.23 1.44 2.11
C CYS A 291 -46.20 2.57 2.43
N LYS A 292 -45.85 3.83 2.11
CA LYS A 292 -46.72 4.98 2.35
C LYS A 292 -48.00 4.92 1.50
N LEU A 293 -47.92 4.47 0.25
CA LEU A 293 -49.10 4.24 -0.61
C LEU A 293 -50.00 3.13 -0.09
N LEU A 294 -49.44 2.00 0.35
CA LEU A 294 -50.20 0.90 0.96
C LEU A 294 -50.89 1.34 2.27
N CYS A 295 -50.20 2.12 3.10
CA CYS A 295 -50.78 2.66 4.32
C CYS A 295 -51.82 3.76 4.06
N SER A 296 -51.75 4.47 2.93
CA SER A 296 -52.72 5.51 2.55
C SER A 296 -53.93 4.96 1.77
N GLY A 297 -53.87 3.68 1.36
CA GLY A 297 -54.97 2.95 0.71
C GLY A 297 -55.77 2.05 1.66
N ILE A 298 -55.41 2.05 2.96
CA ILE A 298 -56.17 1.41 4.04
C ILE A 298 -56.82 2.53 4.85
N ASP A 299 -57.80 3.20 4.23
CA ASP A 299 -58.92 3.76 4.96
C ASP A 299 -60.10 2.82 4.70
N ILE A 300 -60.65 2.28 5.79
CA ILE A 300 -61.85 1.44 5.88
C ILE A 300 -63.09 2.28 5.56
#